data_AF-A0A1F9AFV5-F1
#
_entry.id   AF-A0A1F9AFV5-F1
#
_cell.length_a   1.000
_cell.length_b   1.000
_cell.length_c   1.000
_cell.angle_alpha   90.00
_cell.angle_beta   90.00
_cell.angle_gamma   90.00
#
_symmetry.space_group_name_H-M   'P 1'
#
loop_
_entity.id
_entity.type
_entity.pdbx_description
1 polymer ?
#
loop_
_entity_poly.entity_id
_entity_poly.type
_entity_poly.pdbx_seq_one_letter_code
_entity_poly.pdbx_strand_id
1 'polypeptide(L)'
;MKVLVTDGLSAEGLEILRQAPGLEVEAKKGLSPEELQAVIGEYEGLIVRSATKVTAELLAQADRLRVIGRAGVGVDNVDVSAATQRGIVVMNTPGGNSLAAAELTIAMILALSRHLPQATQSVRAGKWEKSKFMGTQVAEKTLGIVGLGNIGRLVAERALGLKMSVIAYDPFVTKEAGLKIGVEMKELDELFARSDYLTLHLPKTEETKNLIRAETIARMKPGVRIINCARGELVNEADLAAALNSGRVAAAAMDVFAKEPPGESPLFGCENAIFTPHLGASTDEAQSSVALAIAEQVSDYLVRGTIRNAVNFPSVSGEVMIQIRPYLNLAERMGSLLGQMLTCLDDVTLEYSGEVVKFDTRPVTHAALKGLIQAHLDIPINYVNAPAYARQRGIKVIETTTEETQEFTSLITIKVHGQHEEVQEIAGTLFGKRNPRIVRVGGIILDAVPEGSVIVIRNHDKPGVIGNLGATLGKHGINIGQFKLGRQGGQALCMVNVDSPAPPEVLEELRKLPNIISVRQVKLD
;
A
#
# COMPACT_ATOMS: atom_id res chain seq x y z
N MET A 1 11.14 21.36 3.60
CA MET A 1 10.00 20.54 4.07
C MET A 1 10.31 20.10 5.49
N LYS A 2 9.34 20.16 6.39
CA LYS A 2 9.48 19.80 7.80
C LYS A 2 8.97 18.38 8.04
N VAL A 3 9.70 17.61 8.82
CA VAL A 3 9.36 16.24 9.23
C VAL A 3 9.29 16.18 10.76
N LEU A 4 8.14 15.75 11.28
CA LEU A 4 7.91 15.54 12.72
C LEU A 4 8.10 14.07 13.08
N VAL A 5 8.84 13.80 14.17
CA VAL A 5 9.00 12.46 14.76
C VAL A 5 8.46 12.47 16.19
N THR A 6 7.40 11.71 16.48
CA THR A 6 6.66 11.83 17.76
C THR A 6 6.92 10.70 18.77
N ASP A 7 7.23 9.50 18.30
CA ASP A 7 7.39 8.31 19.18
C ASP A 7 8.85 7.93 19.43
N GLY A 8 9.77 8.81 19.02
CA GLY A 8 11.20 8.52 19.00
C GLY A 8 11.62 7.63 17.83
N LEU A 9 12.84 7.87 17.37
CA LEU A 9 13.51 7.13 16.30
C LEU A 9 14.97 6.93 16.74
N SER A 10 15.64 5.88 16.26
CA SER A 10 17.07 5.66 16.52
C SER A 10 17.87 6.90 16.08
N ALA A 11 19.02 7.17 16.72
CA ALA A 11 19.91 8.26 16.32
C ALA A 11 20.31 8.17 14.83
N GLU A 12 20.57 6.96 14.35
CA GLU A 12 20.90 6.65 12.95
C GLU A 12 19.78 7.07 11.99
N GLY A 13 18.54 6.64 12.27
CA GLY A 13 17.35 7.04 11.49
C GLY A 13 17.10 8.57 11.49
N LEU A 14 17.36 9.26 12.61
CA LEU A 14 17.27 10.73 12.64
C LEU A 14 18.34 11.39 11.77
N GLU A 15 19.55 10.82 11.76
CA GLU A 15 20.65 11.34 10.97
C GLU A 15 20.39 11.21 9.46
N ILE A 16 19.80 10.08 9.02
CA ILE A 16 19.36 9.89 7.62
C ILE A 16 18.41 11.02 7.17
N LEU A 17 17.45 11.38 8.02
CA LEU A 17 16.49 12.45 7.71
C LEU A 17 17.16 13.83 7.70
N ARG A 18 18.10 14.09 8.63
CA ARG A 18 18.80 15.38 8.73
C ARG A 18 19.79 15.61 7.59
N GLN A 19 20.40 14.54 7.08
CA GLN A 19 21.31 14.60 5.94
C GLN A 19 20.57 14.74 4.60
N ALA A 20 19.25 14.52 4.58
CA ALA A 20 18.44 14.62 3.37
C ALA A 20 18.31 16.10 2.91
N PRO A 21 18.63 16.42 1.64
CA PRO A 21 18.56 17.79 1.15
C PRO A 21 17.17 18.39 1.27
N GLY A 22 17.08 19.57 1.90
CA GLY A 22 15.83 20.34 2.00
C GLY A 22 14.83 19.81 3.04
N LEU A 23 15.23 18.86 3.89
CA LEU A 23 14.44 18.42 5.04
C LEU A 23 14.90 19.08 6.34
N GLU A 24 13.94 19.55 7.13
CA GLU A 24 14.13 20.01 8.50
C GLU A 24 13.42 19.01 9.43
N VAL A 25 14.13 18.46 10.42
CA VAL A 25 13.63 17.35 11.23
C VAL A 25 13.47 17.78 12.68
N GLU A 26 12.24 17.70 13.17
CA GLU A 26 11.91 17.95 14.58
C GLU A 26 11.51 16.64 15.26
N ALA A 27 12.23 16.25 16.32
CA ALA A 27 11.89 15.09 17.14
C ALA A 27 11.30 15.56 18.47
N LYS A 28 9.99 15.39 18.65
CA LYS A 28 9.24 15.81 19.85
C LYS A 28 8.56 14.60 20.46
N LYS A 29 9.18 14.01 21.48
CA LYS A 29 8.62 12.82 22.16
C LYS A 29 7.50 13.22 23.11
N GLY A 30 6.45 12.40 23.16
CA GLY A 30 5.42 12.50 24.20
C GLY A 30 4.45 13.68 24.06
N LEU A 31 4.27 14.19 22.84
CA LEU A 31 3.21 15.17 22.57
C LEU A 31 1.84 14.57 22.90
N SER A 32 1.02 15.32 23.61
CA SER A 32 -0.41 15.02 23.77
C SER A 32 -1.14 15.11 22.41
N PRO A 33 -2.31 14.46 22.25
CA PRO A 33 -3.11 14.60 21.04
C PRO A 33 -3.42 16.06 20.67
N GLU A 34 -3.68 16.91 21.65
CA GLU A 34 -4.00 18.33 21.48
C GLU A 34 -2.77 19.13 21.01
N GLU A 35 -1.60 18.90 21.61
CA GLU A 35 -0.35 19.55 21.18
C GLU A 35 0.05 19.12 19.77
N LEU A 36 -0.13 17.84 19.45
CA LEU A 36 0.16 17.32 18.11
C LEU A 36 -0.79 17.95 17.07
N GLN A 37 -2.08 18.05 17.37
CA GLN A 37 -3.06 18.73 16.50
C GLN A 37 -2.69 20.20 16.26
N ALA A 38 -2.19 20.90 17.29
CA ALA A 38 -1.84 22.31 17.17
C ALA A 38 -0.66 22.56 16.20
N VAL A 39 0.26 21.60 16.05
CA VAL A 39 1.48 21.79 15.26
C VAL A 39 1.48 21.04 13.92
N ILE A 40 0.65 20.01 13.75
CA ILE A 40 0.75 19.08 12.60
C ILE A 40 0.59 19.76 11.24
N GLY A 41 -0.17 20.86 11.16
CA GLY A 41 -0.38 21.63 9.93
C GLY A 41 0.89 22.24 9.33
N GLU A 42 1.97 22.34 10.10
CA GLU A 42 3.27 22.86 9.65
C GLU A 42 4.16 21.83 8.94
N TYR A 43 3.83 20.53 9.01
CA TYR A 43 4.73 19.45 8.59
C TYR A 43 4.26 18.76 7.31
N GLU A 44 5.21 18.44 6.43
CA GLU A 44 4.97 17.64 5.24
C GLU A 44 5.18 16.13 5.47
N GLY A 45 5.90 15.75 6.54
CA GLY A 45 6.10 14.36 6.93
C GLY A 45 5.86 14.12 8.43
N LEU A 46 5.25 12.99 8.76
CA LEU A 46 5.06 12.54 10.14
C LEU A 46 5.61 11.12 10.28
N ILE A 47 6.50 10.88 11.25
CA ILE A 47 6.99 9.55 11.60
C ILE A 47 6.52 9.18 13.00
N VAL A 48 5.79 8.07 13.08
CA VAL A 48 5.22 7.52 14.32
C VAL A 48 5.68 6.08 14.53
N ARG A 49 5.46 5.56 15.74
CA ARG A 49 5.60 4.14 16.08
C ARG A 49 4.25 3.58 16.48
N SER A 50 4.06 3.15 17.73
CA SER A 50 2.80 2.58 18.23
C SER A 50 2.05 3.50 19.20
N ALA A 51 2.71 4.51 19.76
CA ALA A 51 2.17 5.35 20.82
C ALA A 51 1.27 6.45 20.27
N THR A 52 1.75 7.22 19.29
CA THR A 52 0.96 8.26 18.63
C THR A 52 -0.17 7.63 17.81
N LYS A 53 -1.40 8.08 18.04
CA LYS A 53 -2.58 7.72 17.25
C LYS A 53 -2.83 8.79 16.18
N VAL A 54 -2.77 8.40 14.92
CA VAL A 54 -3.01 9.28 13.77
C VAL A 54 -4.45 9.09 13.31
N THR A 55 -5.38 9.79 13.97
CA THR A 55 -6.82 9.68 13.72
C THR A 55 -7.30 10.61 12.61
N ALA A 56 -8.54 10.43 12.14
CA ALA A 56 -9.16 11.34 11.17
C ALA A 56 -9.19 12.80 11.67
N GLU A 57 -9.41 13.03 12.96
CA GLU A 57 -9.43 14.37 13.58
C GLU A 57 -8.05 15.03 13.55
N LEU A 58 -6.98 14.26 13.81
CA LEU A 58 -5.62 14.77 13.67
C LEU A 58 -5.32 15.12 12.21
N LEU A 59 -5.66 14.20 11.30
CA LEU A 59 -5.45 14.40 9.88
C LEU A 59 -6.23 15.59 9.36
N ALA A 60 -7.39 15.92 9.94
CA ALA A 60 -8.19 17.10 9.60
C ALA A 60 -7.40 18.41 9.67
N GLN A 61 -6.45 18.53 10.61
CA GLN A 61 -5.61 19.70 10.84
C GLN A 61 -4.27 19.67 10.07
N ALA A 62 -4.00 18.58 9.35
CA ALA A 62 -2.72 18.31 8.71
C ALA A 62 -2.69 18.79 7.25
N ASP A 63 -2.78 20.10 7.02
CA ASP A 63 -3.00 20.68 5.69
C ASP A 63 -1.84 20.51 4.71
N ARG A 64 -0.62 20.39 5.23
CA ARG A 64 0.60 20.20 4.43
C ARG A 64 1.11 18.78 4.39
N LEU A 65 0.51 17.88 5.19
CA LEU A 65 1.05 16.54 5.38
C LEU A 65 0.95 15.74 4.08
N ARG A 66 2.06 15.17 3.64
CA ARG A 66 2.15 14.38 2.39
C ARG A 66 2.44 12.91 2.66
N VAL A 67 3.12 12.60 3.76
CA VAL A 67 3.49 11.23 4.12
C VAL A 67 3.42 10.97 5.62
N ILE A 68 2.93 9.79 5.98
CA ILE A 68 2.99 9.21 7.31
C ILE A 68 3.86 7.96 7.23
N GLY A 69 5.00 7.98 7.90
CA GLY A 69 5.86 6.82 8.06
C GLY A 69 5.62 6.14 9.40
N ARG A 70 5.08 4.92 9.39
CA ARG A 70 4.98 4.08 10.59
C ARG A 70 6.25 3.24 10.70
N ALA A 71 7.07 3.52 11.72
CA ALA A 71 8.19 2.67 12.11
C ALA A 71 7.68 1.37 12.75
N GLY A 72 7.41 0.39 11.91
CA GLY A 72 7.05 -0.99 12.24
C GLY A 72 6.08 -1.58 11.19
N VAL A 73 5.62 -2.81 11.41
CA VAL A 73 4.80 -3.54 10.42
C VAL A 73 3.32 -3.16 10.45
N GLY A 74 2.66 -3.27 11.61
CA GLY A 74 1.25 -2.89 11.75
C GLY A 74 1.04 -1.38 11.61
N VAL A 75 -0.10 -0.97 11.08
CA VAL A 75 -0.51 0.44 10.94
C VAL A 75 -1.80 0.72 11.71
N ASP A 76 -2.08 -0.08 12.73
CA ASP A 76 -3.33 -0.07 13.50
C ASP A 76 -3.59 1.26 14.24
N ASN A 77 -2.52 2.05 14.44
CA ASN A 77 -2.59 3.39 15.03
C ASN A 77 -2.71 4.51 13.99
N VAL A 78 -2.90 4.21 12.71
CA VAL A 78 -3.07 5.19 11.63
C VAL A 78 -4.40 4.94 10.93
N ASP A 79 -5.24 5.98 10.84
CA ASP A 79 -6.43 5.94 10.00
C ASP A 79 -6.03 6.04 8.52
N VAL A 80 -5.72 4.88 7.93
CA VAL A 80 -5.29 4.77 6.54
C VAL A 80 -6.38 5.26 5.59
N SER A 81 -7.66 5.09 5.93
CA SER A 81 -8.77 5.55 5.08
C SER A 81 -8.83 7.07 5.03
N ALA A 82 -8.81 7.74 6.19
CA ALA A 82 -8.77 9.20 6.27
C ALA A 82 -7.52 9.78 5.60
N ALA A 83 -6.35 9.15 5.81
CA ALA A 83 -5.11 9.54 5.13
C ALA A 83 -5.25 9.42 3.61
N THR A 84 -5.83 8.32 3.13
CA THR A 84 -6.05 8.07 1.70
C THR A 84 -6.98 9.12 1.09
N GLN A 85 -8.07 9.50 1.75
CA GLN A 85 -9.00 10.53 1.26
C GLN A 85 -8.31 11.89 1.10
N ARG A 86 -7.39 12.23 2.01
CA ARG A 86 -6.57 13.45 1.94
C ARG A 86 -5.36 13.33 1.01
N GLY A 87 -5.15 12.18 0.35
CA GLY A 87 -4.01 11.96 -0.53
C GLY A 87 -2.66 11.80 0.19
N ILE A 88 -2.67 11.46 1.47
CA ILE A 88 -1.47 11.30 2.29
C ILE A 88 -0.98 9.86 2.13
N VAL A 89 0.28 9.69 1.71
CA VAL A 89 0.88 8.35 1.58
C VAL A 89 1.14 7.79 2.96
N VAL A 90 0.69 6.57 3.24
CA VAL A 90 1.03 5.86 4.49
C VAL A 90 2.01 4.75 4.15
N MET A 91 3.17 4.76 4.81
CA MET A 91 4.24 3.77 4.62
C MET A 91 4.50 3.01 5.91
N ASN A 92 4.90 1.75 5.80
CA ASN A 92 5.34 0.93 6.93
C ASN A 92 6.70 0.27 6.65
N THR A 93 7.20 -0.52 7.59
CA THR A 93 8.48 -1.23 7.44
C THR A 93 8.27 -2.74 7.57
N PRO A 94 7.69 -3.40 6.55
CA PRO A 94 7.50 -4.83 6.56
C PRO A 94 8.86 -5.52 6.64
N GLY A 95 8.95 -6.62 7.38
CA GLY A 95 10.19 -7.40 7.47
C GLY A 95 11.13 -7.00 8.60
N GLY A 96 11.22 -5.71 8.96
CA GLY A 96 12.24 -5.17 9.88
C GLY A 96 12.25 -5.76 11.30
N ASN A 97 11.14 -6.33 11.76
CA ASN A 97 11.01 -6.99 13.06
C ASN A 97 10.82 -8.52 12.97
N SER A 98 10.93 -9.11 11.78
CA SER A 98 10.53 -10.51 11.58
C SER A 98 11.41 -11.48 12.35
N LEU A 99 12.71 -11.16 12.42
CA LEU A 99 13.70 -11.94 13.15
C LEU A 99 13.44 -11.91 14.65
N ALA A 100 13.32 -10.72 15.23
CA ALA A 100 13.04 -10.53 16.66
C ALA A 100 11.73 -11.24 17.08
N ALA A 101 10.67 -11.14 16.26
CA ALA A 101 9.40 -11.80 16.56
C ALA A 101 9.50 -13.34 16.48
N ALA A 102 10.27 -13.86 15.51
CA ALA A 102 10.53 -15.29 15.41
C ALA A 102 11.36 -15.80 16.60
N GLU A 103 12.38 -15.06 17.03
CA GLU A 103 13.19 -15.39 18.20
C GLU A 103 12.36 -15.40 19.48
N LEU A 104 11.49 -14.40 19.68
CA LEU A 104 10.56 -14.37 20.81
C LEU A 104 9.61 -15.57 20.80
N THR A 105 9.09 -15.95 19.63
CA THR A 105 8.20 -17.12 19.50
C THR A 105 8.91 -18.40 19.95
N ILE A 106 10.17 -18.61 19.53
CA ILE A 106 10.97 -19.76 19.96
C ILE A 106 11.29 -19.67 21.46
N ALA A 107 11.61 -18.49 21.98
CA ALA A 107 11.82 -18.27 23.41
C ALA A 107 10.57 -18.63 24.22
N MET A 108 9.38 -18.25 23.74
CA MET A 108 8.10 -18.59 24.36
C MET A 108 7.80 -20.09 24.35
N ILE A 109 8.09 -20.78 23.23
CA ILE A 109 7.99 -22.24 23.16
C ILE A 109 8.84 -22.87 24.25
N LEU A 110 10.13 -22.50 24.34
CA LEU A 110 11.05 -23.07 25.33
C LEU A 110 10.68 -22.68 26.77
N ALA A 111 10.24 -21.45 27.00
CA ALA A 111 9.83 -20.96 28.31
C ALA A 111 8.61 -21.74 28.84
N LEU A 112 7.61 -21.98 27.98
CA LEU A 112 6.45 -22.82 28.30
C LEU A 112 6.85 -24.26 28.57
N SER A 113 7.71 -24.84 27.73
CA SER A 113 8.15 -26.24 27.87
C SER A 113 8.87 -26.50 29.19
N ARG A 114 9.44 -25.46 29.81
CA ARG A 114 10.29 -25.58 31.02
C ARG A 114 9.77 -24.79 32.22
N HIS A 115 8.57 -24.20 32.14
CA HIS A 115 7.93 -23.42 33.20
C HIS A 115 8.81 -22.28 33.73
N LEU A 116 9.60 -21.63 32.85
CA LEU A 116 10.68 -20.73 33.30
C LEU A 116 10.18 -19.56 34.16
N PRO A 117 9.13 -18.80 33.78
CA PRO A 117 8.66 -17.69 34.61
C PRO A 117 8.14 -18.13 35.98
N GLN A 118 7.33 -19.20 36.02
CA GLN A 118 6.76 -19.75 37.24
C GLN A 118 7.84 -20.30 38.18
N ALA A 119 8.82 -21.05 37.64
CA ALA A 119 9.95 -21.57 38.40
C ALA A 119 10.83 -20.43 38.95
N THR A 120 11.07 -19.39 38.15
CA THR A 120 11.80 -18.19 38.59
C THR A 120 11.08 -17.49 39.74
N GLN A 121 9.75 -17.34 39.65
CA GLN A 121 8.95 -16.74 40.72
C GLN A 121 8.99 -17.58 42.00
N SER A 122 8.91 -18.91 41.89
CA SER A 122 9.01 -19.84 43.02
C SER A 122 10.34 -19.69 43.78
N VAL A 123 11.46 -19.67 43.05
CA VAL A 123 12.79 -19.50 43.65
C VAL A 123 12.96 -18.11 44.29
N ARG A 124 12.46 -17.05 43.64
CA ARG A 124 12.44 -15.69 44.21
C ARG A 124 11.62 -15.60 45.50
N ALA A 125 10.56 -16.40 45.61
CA ALA A 125 9.76 -16.53 46.82
C ALA A 125 10.40 -17.43 47.90
N GLY A 126 11.66 -17.85 47.72
CA GLY A 126 12.40 -18.68 48.66
C GLY A 126 12.02 -20.15 48.65
N LYS A 127 11.27 -20.62 47.65
CA LYS A 127 10.84 -22.02 47.52
C LYS A 127 11.78 -22.81 46.61
N TRP A 128 11.89 -24.12 46.85
CA TRP A 128 12.67 -25.05 46.01
C TRP A 128 11.81 -26.21 45.51
N GLU A 129 10.94 -25.94 44.55
CA GLU A 129 9.88 -26.86 44.10
C GLU A 129 10.29 -27.70 42.87
N LYS A 130 11.45 -28.37 42.92
CA LYS A 130 11.99 -29.13 41.76
C LYS A 130 11.00 -30.14 41.17
N SER A 131 10.23 -30.83 42.00
CA SER A 131 9.24 -31.84 41.58
C SER A 131 8.00 -31.24 40.92
N LYS A 132 7.68 -29.98 41.20
CA LYS A 132 6.50 -29.28 40.65
C LYS A 132 6.70 -28.92 39.17
N PHE A 133 7.92 -28.56 38.78
CA PHE A 133 8.22 -28.03 37.45
C PHE A 133 8.79 -29.11 36.50
N MET A 134 8.05 -30.21 36.31
CA MET A 134 8.41 -31.22 35.32
C MET A 134 8.20 -30.66 33.90
N GLY A 135 9.30 -30.53 33.15
CA GLY A 135 9.29 -29.96 31.80
C GLY A 135 8.98 -30.97 30.70
N THR A 136 8.98 -30.49 29.46
CA THR A 136 8.82 -31.30 28.25
C THR A 136 9.97 -31.01 27.28
N GLN A 137 10.54 -32.05 26.68
CA GLN A 137 11.51 -31.90 25.60
C GLN A 137 10.77 -31.56 24.29
N VAL A 138 11.27 -30.56 23.55
CA VAL A 138 10.65 -30.09 22.29
C VAL A 138 11.07 -30.92 21.07
N ALA A 139 12.26 -31.53 21.10
CA ALA A 139 12.71 -32.40 20.01
C ALA A 139 11.69 -33.51 19.75
N GLU A 140 11.50 -33.84 18.47
CA GLU A 140 10.54 -34.82 17.95
C GLU A 140 9.05 -34.47 18.15
N LYS A 141 8.73 -33.40 18.89
CA LYS A 141 7.36 -32.88 18.97
C LYS A 141 6.96 -32.19 17.67
N THR A 142 5.66 -32.20 17.39
CA THR A 142 5.10 -31.52 16.23
C THR A 142 4.75 -30.07 16.56
N LEU A 143 5.38 -29.13 15.87
CA LEU A 143 5.00 -27.71 15.86
C LEU A 143 4.10 -27.45 14.65
N GLY A 144 2.85 -27.06 14.92
CA GLY A 144 1.93 -26.50 13.94
C GLY A 144 2.09 -24.99 13.83
N ILE A 145 2.33 -24.51 12.61
CA ILE A 145 2.45 -23.10 12.29
C ILE A 145 1.23 -22.67 11.46
N VAL A 146 0.44 -21.74 11.99
CA VAL A 146 -0.66 -21.14 11.23
C VAL A 146 -0.20 -19.80 10.67
N GLY A 147 0.00 -19.74 9.35
CA GLY A 147 0.61 -18.63 8.63
C GLY A 147 2.10 -18.83 8.40
N LEU A 148 2.50 -18.99 7.13
CA LEU A 148 3.87 -19.24 6.70
C LEU A 148 4.44 -18.07 5.89
N GLY A 149 4.14 -16.86 6.36
CA GLY A 149 4.77 -15.61 5.94
C GLY A 149 6.19 -15.43 6.48
N ASN A 150 6.70 -14.19 6.49
CA ASN A 150 8.10 -13.90 6.87
C ASN A 150 8.47 -14.44 8.26
N ILE A 151 7.65 -14.18 9.27
CA ILE A 151 7.90 -14.64 10.65
C ILE A 151 7.74 -16.17 10.75
N GLY A 152 6.65 -16.71 10.20
CA GLY A 152 6.37 -18.15 10.26
C GLY A 152 7.48 -19.01 9.65
N ARG A 153 8.10 -18.56 8.55
CA ARG A 153 9.26 -19.26 7.93
C ARG A 153 10.49 -19.25 8.84
N LEU A 154 10.80 -18.12 9.48
CA LEU A 154 11.92 -18.01 10.41
C LEU A 154 11.68 -18.88 11.66
N VAL A 155 10.44 -18.96 12.14
CA VAL A 155 10.06 -19.86 13.24
C VAL A 155 10.22 -21.32 12.81
N ALA A 156 9.76 -21.69 11.62
CA ALA A 156 9.91 -23.04 11.08
C ALA A 156 11.39 -23.47 11.00
N GLU A 157 12.25 -22.62 10.44
CA GLU A 157 13.69 -22.84 10.35
C GLU A 157 14.32 -23.14 11.72
N ARG A 158 14.01 -22.33 12.73
CA ARG A 158 14.53 -22.49 14.10
C ARG A 158 13.98 -23.74 14.77
N ALA A 159 12.70 -24.05 14.58
CA ALA A 159 12.07 -25.25 15.12
C ALA A 159 12.66 -26.54 14.52
N LEU A 160 12.96 -26.55 13.21
CA LEU A 160 13.69 -27.64 12.57
C LEU A 160 15.12 -27.77 13.13
N GLY A 161 15.79 -26.64 13.40
CA GLY A 161 17.08 -26.61 14.10
C GLY A 161 17.03 -27.27 15.50
N LEU A 162 15.93 -27.05 16.23
CA LEU A 162 15.62 -27.70 17.51
C LEU A 162 15.12 -29.14 17.39
N LYS A 163 15.14 -29.71 16.18
CA LYS A 163 14.72 -31.08 15.85
C LYS A 163 13.23 -31.35 16.11
N MET A 164 12.38 -30.34 16.00
CA MET A 164 10.93 -30.51 15.97
C MET A 164 10.47 -31.00 14.58
N SER A 165 9.33 -31.69 14.52
CA SER A 165 8.61 -31.89 13.27
C SER A 165 7.76 -30.66 12.99
N VAL A 166 7.89 -30.03 11.82
CA VAL A 166 7.15 -28.79 11.51
C VAL A 166 6.08 -29.05 10.45
N ILE A 167 4.84 -28.72 10.79
CA ILE A 167 3.70 -28.70 9.87
C ILE A 167 3.12 -27.29 9.81
N ALA A 168 2.57 -26.88 8.66
CA ALA A 168 2.04 -25.53 8.51
C ALA A 168 0.77 -25.45 7.66
N TYR A 169 -0.06 -24.45 7.94
CA TYR A 169 -1.20 -24.06 7.12
C TYR A 169 -1.01 -22.61 6.65
N ASP A 170 -1.07 -22.42 5.34
CA ASP A 170 -1.13 -21.09 4.71
C ASP A 170 -1.78 -21.25 3.32
N PRO A 171 -2.95 -20.64 3.06
CA PRO A 171 -3.64 -20.80 1.78
C PRO A 171 -2.89 -20.18 0.60
N PHE A 172 -1.88 -19.34 0.85
CA PHE A 172 -1.09 -18.67 -0.17
C PHE A 172 0.28 -19.32 -0.41
N VAL A 173 0.58 -20.46 0.25
CA VAL A 173 1.84 -21.18 0.09
C VAL A 173 1.60 -22.59 -0.43
N THR A 174 2.23 -22.93 -1.55
CA THR A 174 2.07 -24.26 -2.14
C THR A 174 2.79 -25.36 -1.34
N LYS A 175 2.36 -26.62 -1.52
CA LYS A 175 2.98 -27.78 -0.86
C LYS A 175 4.46 -27.92 -1.23
N GLU A 176 4.82 -27.64 -2.48
CA GLU A 176 6.20 -27.70 -2.98
C GLU A 176 7.07 -26.63 -2.33
N ALA A 177 6.54 -25.42 -2.12
CA ALA A 177 7.26 -24.33 -1.46
C ALA A 177 7.55 -24.67 0.01
N GLY A 178 6.59 -25.26 0.73
CA GLY A 178 6.80 -25.74 2.11
C GLY A 178 7.84 -26.86 2.17
N LEU A 179 7.75 -27.85 1.27
CA LEU A 179 8.69 -28.98 1.25
C LEU A 179 10.14 -28.54 1.05
N LYS A 180 10.39 -27.53 0.21
CA LYS A 180 11.74 -26.97 -0.02
C LYS A 180 12.40 -26.44 1.25
N ILE A 181 11.62 -26.01 2.24
CA ILE A 181 12.12 -25.52 3.53
C ILE A 181 11.94 -26.54 4.66
N GLY A 182 11.63 -27.80 4.33
CA GLY A 182 11.47 -28.88 5.31
C GLY A 182 10.16 -28.83 6.11
N VAL A 183 9.13 -28.14 5.60
CA VAL A 183 7.83 -27.98 6.28
C VAL A 183 6.74 -28.76 5.53
N GLU A 184 5.98 -29.58 6.26
CA GLU A 184 4.84 -30.31 5.70
C GLU A 184 3.59 -29.42 5.71
N MET A 185 3.11 -29.03 4.53
CA MET A 185 1.89 -28.23 4.40
C MET A 185 0.64 -29.08 4.64
N LYS A 186 -0.29 -28.56 5.44
CA LYS A 186 -1.51 -29.23 5.90
C LYS A 186 -2.70 -28.31 5.83
N GLU A 187 -3.89 -28.89 5.69
CA GLU A 187 -5.13 -28.18 6.00
C GLU A 187 -5.22 -27.91 7.51
N LEU A 188 -5.93 -26.85 7.88
CA LEU A 188 -6.03 -26.38 9.26
C LEU A 188 -6.51 -27.49 10.21
N ASP A 189 -7.40 -28.36 9.72
CA ASP A 189 -7.98 -29.45 10.49
C ASP A 189 -6.98 -30.53 10.86
N GLU A 190 -6.15 -30.94 9.90
CA GLU A 190 -5.07 -31.90 10.14
C GLU A 190 -3.97 -31.28 11.01
N LEU A 191 -3.71 -29.99 10.84
CA LEU A 191 -2.74 -29.26 11.64
C LEU A 191 -3.13 -29.26 13.11
N PHE A 192 -4.38 -28.90 13.45
CA PHE A 192 -4.86 -28.94 14.83
C PHE A 192 -4.77 -30.35 15.44
N ALA A 193 -5.17 -31.37 14.69
CA ALA A 193 -5.19 -32.75 15.17
C ALA A 193 -3.78 -33.34 15.44
N ARG A 194 -2.72 -32.80 14.81
CA ARG A 194 -1.35 -33.33 14.91
C ARG A 194 -0.42 -32.52 15.82
N SER A 195 -0.72 -31.24 16.03
CA SER A 195 0.17 -30.29 16.71
C SER A 195 0.28 -30.54 18.22
N ASP A 196 1.50 -30.72 18.73
CA ASP A 196 1.79 -30.70 20.17
C ASP A 196 1.99 -29.25 20.65
N TYR A 197 2.54 -28.41 19.77
CA TYR A 197 2.68 -26.97 19.92
C TYR A 197 2.00 -26.29 18.72
N LEU A 198 1.30 -25.19 18.96
CA LEU A 198 0.64 -24.39 17.94
C LEU A 198 1.11 -22.94 18.04
N THR A 199 1.56 -22.34 16.94
CA THR A 199 1.92 -20.92 16.88
C THR A 199 1.21 -20.20 15.74
N LEU A 200 0.84 -18.94 15.98
CA LEU A 200 0.09 -18.11 15.04
C LEU A 200 0.97 -17.00 14.46
N HIS A 201 0.94 -16.84 13.14
CA HIS A 201 1.67 -15.80 12.39
C HIS A 201 0.83 -15.23 11.25
N LEU A 202 -0.45 -14.98 11.53
CA LEU A 202 -1.40 -14.40 10.59
C LEU A 202 -1.59 -12.88 10.81
N PRO A 203 -1.89 -12.12 9.76
CA PRO A 203 -2.45 -10.78 9.91
C PRO A 203 -3.84 -10.85 10.56
N LYS A 204 -4.32 -9.71 11.10
CA LYS A 204 -5.69 -9.57 11.56
C LYS A 204 -6.59 -9.24 10.36
N THR A 205 -7.59 -10.07 10.13
CA THR A 205 -8.69 -9.92 9.15
C THR A 205 -9.98 -10.44 9.78
N GLU A 206 -11.13 -10.20 9.15
CA GLU A 206 -12.40 -10.75 9.65
C GLU A 206 -12.42 -12.29 9.62
N GLU A 207 -11.73 -12.91 8.66
CA GLU A 207 -11.62 -14.37 8.53
C GLU A 207 -10.68 -15.01 9.57
N THR A 208 -9.71 -14.25 10.08
CA THR A 208 -8.69 -14.74 11.02
C THR A 208 -8.99 -14.38 12.48
N LYS A 209 -9.96 -13.50 12.71
CA LYS A 209 -10.44 -13.12 14.04
C LYS A 209 -11.03 -14.33 14.77
N ASN A 210 -10.64 -14.51 16.02
CA ASN A 210 -11.05 -15.65 16.87
C ASN A 210 -10.84 -17.01 16.20
N LEU A 211 -9.79 -17.15 15.40
CA LEU A 211 -9.42 -18.43 14.79
C LEU A 211 -9.23 -19.52 15.87
N ILE A 212 -8.63 -19.14 17.00
CA ILE A 212 -8.52 -20.00 18.19
C ILE A 212 -9.68 -19.65 19.12
N ARG A 213 -10.65 -20.57 19.18
CA ARG A 213 -11.91 -20.47 19.93
C ARG A 213 -12.32 -21.85 20.43
N ALA A 214 -13.38 -21.93 21.23
CA ALA A 214 -13.83 -23.18 21.85
C ALA A 214 -13.93 -24.35 20.84
N GLU A 215 -14.52 -24.11 19.67
CA GLU A 215 -14.72 -25.15 18.64
C GLU A 215 -13.40 -25.63 18.01
N THR A 216 -12.45 -24.73 17.75
CA THR A 216 -11.16 -25.11 17.15
C THR A 216 -10.24 -25.76 18.18
N ILE A 217 -10.25 -25.28 19.43
CA ILE A 217 -9.54 -25.90 20.55
C ILE A 217 -10.01 -27.34 20.77
N ALA A 218 -11.32 -27.59 20.67
CA ALA A 218 -11.90 -28.93 20.83
C ALA A 218 -11.36 -29.95 19.82
N ARG A 219 -10.81 -29.49 18.69
CA ARG A 219 -10.27 -30.31 17.60
C ARG A 219 -8.75 -30.52 17.69
N MET A 220 -8.08 -29.84 18.61
CA MET A 220 -6.63 -29.96 18.81
C MET A 220 -6.26 -31.21 19.59
N LYS A 221 -4.98 -31.58 19.67
CA LYS A 221 -4.54 -32.63 20.62
C LYS A 221 -4.84 -32.24 22.08
N PRO A 222 -5.30 -33.18 22.93
CA PRO A 222 -5.35 -32.97 24.38
C PRO A 222 -3.96 -32.62 24.91
N GLY A 223 -3.85 -31.52 25.66
CA GLY A 223 -2.58 -31.05 26.20
C GLY A 223 -1.70 -30.29 25.20
N VAL A 224 -2.28 -29.79 24.10
CA VAL A 224 -1.62 -28.85 23.17
C VAL A 224 -1.13 -27.61 23.92
N ARG A 225 -0.03 -27.01 23.45
CA ARG A 225 0.49 -25.72 23.94
C ARG A 225 0.34 -24.66 22.85
N ILE A 226 -0.21 -23.50 23.20
CA ILE A 226 -0.57 -22.45 22.22
C ILE A 226 0.32 -21.22 22.43
N ILE A 227 0.87 -20.68 21.35
CA ILE A 227 1.73 -19.50 21.36
C ILE A 227 1.14 -18.47 20.40
N ASN A 228 0.98 -17.23 20.87
CA ASN A 228 0.57 -16.11 20.04
C ASN A 228 1.47 -14.90 20.29
N CYS A 229 2.35 -14.64 19.32
CA CYS A 229 3.18 -13.44 19.24
C CYS A 229 2.85 -12.61 17.98
N ALA A 230 1.65 -12.78 17.42
CA ALA A 230 1.24 -12.14 16.16
C ALA A 230 0.21 -11.03 16.37
N ARG A 231 -1.06 -11.39 16.61
CA ARG A 231 -2.15 -10.44 16.85
C ARG A 231 -3.09 -10.99 17.91
N GLY A 232 -3.49 -10.15 18.86
CA GLY A 232 -4.30 -10.58 20.00
C GLY A 232 -5.66 -11.15 19.59
N GLU A 233 -6.29 -10.54 18.59
CA GLU A 233 -7.62 -10.89 18.11
C GLU A 233 -7.69 -12.24 17.37
N LEU A 234 -6.57 -12.92 17.16
CA LEU A 234 -6.57 -14.28 16.61
C LEU A 234 -7.08 -15.32 17.62
N VAL A 235 -7.10 -14.97 18.90
CA VAL A 235 -7.45 -15.86 20.00
C VAL A 235 -8.60 -15.27 20.81
N ASN A 236 -9.66 -16.05 21.01
CA ASN A 236 -10.66 -15.75 22.02
C ASN A 236 -10.07 -16.03 23.42
N GLU A 237 -9.74 -14.97 24.15
CA GLU A 237 -9.10 -15.06 25.47
C GLU A 237 -9.93 -15.81 26.51
N ALA A 238 -11.26 -15.71 26.46
CA ALA A 238 -12.14 -16.40 27.41
C ALA A 238 -12.19 -17.91 27.15
N ASP A 239 -12.28 -18.30 25.87
CA ASP A 239 -12.26 -19.72 25.49
C ASP A 239 -10.91 -20.36 25.82
N LEU A 240 -9.82 -19.64 25.59
CA LEU A 240 -8.48 -20.10 25.94
C LEU A 240 -8.34 -20.26 27.47
N ALA A 241 -8.83 -19.32 28.27
CA ALA A 241 -8.81 -19.42 29.73
C ALA A 241 -9.58 -20.65 30.23
N ALA A 242 -10.78 -20.89 29.69
CA ALA A 242 -11.57 -22.09 30.01
C ALA A 242 -10.85 -23.38 29.61
N ALA A 243 -10.17 -23.39 28.46
CA ALA A 243 -9.39 -24.53 28.00
C ALA A 243 -8.13 -24.80 28.83
N LEU A 244 -7.47 -23.75 29.33
CA LEU A 244 -6.34 -23.87 30.27
C LEU A 244 -6.80 -24.43 31.62
N ASN A 245 -7.89 -23.89 32.17
CA ASN A 245 -8.42 -24.33 33.47
C ASN A 245 -8.97 -25.76 33.45
N SER A 246 -9.51 -26.21 32.32
CA SER A 246 -9.96 -27.60 32.13
C SER A 246 -8.82 -28.59 31.80
N GLY A 247 -7.61 -28.09 31.54
CA GLY A 247 -6.47 -28.90 31.11
C GLY A 247 -6.52 -29.38 29.65
N ARG A 248 -7.52 -28.94 28.87
CA ARG A 248 -7.61 -29.22 27.43
C ARG A 248 -6.40 -28.67 26.69
N VAL A 249 -5.97 -27.46 27.07
CA VAL A 249 -4.72 -26.80 26.67
C VAL A 249 -3.77 -26.90 27.86
N ALA A 250 -2.58 -27.45 27.64
CA ALA A 250 -1.64 -27.68 28.73
C ALA A 250 -0.97 -26.38 29.22
N ALA A 251 -0.71 -25.46 28.30
CA ALA A 251 -0.10 -24.16 28.60
C ALA A 251 -0.27 -23.19 27.41
N ALA A 252 -0.20 -21.88 27.67
CA ALA A 252 -0.23 -20.88 26.61
C ALA A 252 0.75 -19.71 26.85
N ALA A 253 1.32 -19.15 25.78
CA ALA A 253 2.15 -17.96 25.83
C ALA A 253 1.57 -16.87 24.92
N MET A 254 1.32 -15.69 25.48
CA MET A 254 0.72 -14.56 24.79
C MET A 254 1.63 -13.35 24.92
N ASP A 255 2.11 -12.84 23.79
CA ASP A 255 2.79 -11.54 23.73
C ASP A 255 1.83 -10.39 23.38
N VAL A 256 0.66 -10.72 22.85
CA VAL A 256 -0.32 -9.77 22.30
C VAL A 256 -1.72 -10.07 22.84
N PHE A 257 -2.53 -9.03 22.99
CA PHE A 257 -3.88 -9.09 23.57
C PHE A 257 -4.90 -8.42 22.67
N ALA A 258 -6.17 -8.82 22.73
CA ALA A 258 -7.21 -8.23 21.87
C ALA A 258 -7.41 -6.73 22.16
N LYS A 259 -7.10 -6.31 23.39
CA LYS A 259 -7.02 -4.92 23.83
C LYS A 259 -5.65 -4.69 24.47
N GLU A 260 -4.96 -3.62 24.07
CA GLU A 260 -3.66 -3.26 24.64
C GLU A 260 -3.65 -1.79 25.07
N PRO A 261 -3.30 -1.48 26.33
CA PRO A 261 -3.03 -2.40 27.45
C PRO A 261 -4.26 -3.24 27.86
N PRO A 262 -4.07 -4.51 28.29
CA PRO A 262 -5.17 -5.46 28.48
C PRO A 262 -6.09 -5.15 29.67
N GLY A 263 -5.62 -4.39 30.68
CA GLY A 263 -6.40 -4.17 31.89
C GLY A 263 -6.65 -5.49 32.63
N GLU A 264 -7.91 -5.86 32.82
CA GLU A 264 -8.29 -7.17 33.35
C GLU A 264 -8.44 -8.18 32.19
N SER A 265 -7.68 -9.28 32.23
CA SER A 265 -7.82 -10.39 31.28
C SER A 265 -8.12 -11.69 32.02
N PRO A 266 -9.05 -12.54 31.53
CA PRO A 266 -9.34 -13.84 32.14
C PRO A 266 -8.14 -14.79 32.14
N LEU A 267 -7.14 -14.53 31.29
CA LEU A 267 -5.93 -15.35 31.19
C LEU A 267 -4.99 -15.17 32.38
N PHE A 268 -4.98 -14.00 33.04
CA PHE A 268 -4.01 -13.70 34.10
C PHE A 268 -4.14 -14.57 35.35
N GLY A 269 -5.28 -15.25 35.53
CA GLY A 269 -5.48 -16.24 36.59
C GLY A 269 -4.95 -17.64 36.27
N CYS A 270 -4.57 -17.92 35.02
CA CYS A 270 -4.11 -19.25 34.61
C CYS A 270 -2.63 -19.47 34.96
N GLU A 271 -2.35 -20.35 35.92
CA GLU A 271 -0.97 -20.62 36.38
C GLU A 271 -0.05 -21.18 35.29
N ASN A 272 -0.63 -21.87 34.30
CA ASN A 272 0.06 -22.47 33.16
C ASN A 272 0.17 -21.54 31.93
N ALA A 273 0.05 -20.21 32.13
CA ALA A 273 0.20 -19.23 31.07
C ALA A 273 1.41 -18.30 31.29
N ILE A 274 1.99 -17.81 30.18
CA ILE A 274 3.09 -16.83 30.15
C ILE A 274 2.63 -15.61 29.37
N PHE A 275 2.97 -14.42 29.86
CA PHE A 275 2.57 -13.16 29.26
C PHE A 275 3.77 -12.23 29.10
N THR A 276 3.84 -11.52 27.99
CA THR A 276 4.77 -10.40 27.79
C THR A 276 4.02 -9.20 27.19
N PRO A 277 4.48 -7.97 27.46
CA PRO A 277 3.80 -6.76 27.02
C PRO A 277 4.20 -6.37 25.58
N HIS A 278 3.86 -7.20 24.59
CA HIS A 278 4.08 -6.95 23.17
C HIS A 278 5.55 -6.65 22.83
N LEU A 279 6.44 -7.58 23.21
CA LEU A 279 7.88 -7.50 23.04
C LEU A 279 8.40 -8.02 21.70
N GLY A 280 7.55 -8.54 20.80
CA GLY A 280 7.98 -9.18 19.56
C GLY A 280 8.88 -8.32 18.64
N ALA A 281 8.86 -7.00 18.79
CA ALA A 281 9.75 -6.08 18.05
C ALA A 281 10.68 -5.26 18.97
N SER A 282 10.72 -5.57 20.27
CA SER A 282 11.39 -4.78 21.30
C SER A 282 12.85 -5.23 21.48
N THR A 283 13.63 -5.17 20.41
CA THR A 283 15.09 -5.38 20.40
C THR A 283 15.79 -4.22 19.74
N ASP A 284 17.04 -3.93 20.11
CA ASP A 284 17.81 -2.81 19.55
C ASP A 284 17.95 -2.95 18.03
N GLU A 285 18.21 -4.16 17.53
CA GLU A 285 18.37 -4.45 16.10
C GLU A 285 17.08 -4.21 15.31
N ALA A 286 15.94 -4.66 15.84
CA ALA A 286 14.65 -4.43 15.20
C ALA A 286 14.29 -2.94 15.21
N GLN A 287 14.59 -2.24 16.30
CA GLN A 287 14.37 -0.81 16.42
C GLN A 287 15.21 0.00 15.43
N SER A 288 16.51 -0.28 15.34
CA SER A 288 17.38 0.36 14.34
C SER A 288 16.95 0.02 12.92
N SER A 289 16.74 -1.26 12.59
CA SER A 289 16.34 -1.68 11.23
C SER A 289 15.08 -0.98 10.74
N VAL A 290 14.04 -0.95 11.58
CA VAL A 290 12.78 -0.27 11.29
C VAL A 290 12.97 1.24 11.19
N ALA A 291 13.78 1.83 12.07
CA ALA A 291 14.02 3.26 12.09
C ALA A 291 14.79 3.74 10.86
N LEU A 292 15.83 3.03 10.43
CA LEU A 292 16.56 3.31 9.20
C LEU A 292 15.62 3.19 7.99
N ALA A 293 14.90 2.08 7.89
CA ALA A 293 14.03 1.82 6.75
C ALA A 293 12.94 2.89 6.60
N ILE A 294 12.29 3.33 7.70
CA ILE A 294 11.24 4.35 7.57
C ILE A 294 11.81 5.73 7.27
N ALA A 295 12.99 6.06 7.83
CA ALA A 295 13.68 7.32 7.57
C ALA A 295 14.04 7.47 6.10
N GLU A 296 14.63 6.43 5.51
CA GLU A 296 14.97 6.39 4.08
C GLU A 296 13.72 6.53 3.21
N GLN A 297 12.65 5.80 3.52
CA GLN A 297 11.41 5.83 2.74
C GLN A 297 10.73 7.19 2.75
N VAL A 298 10.60 7.81 3.93
CA VAL A 298 10.01 9.16 4.06
C VAL A 298 10.88 10.20 3.37
N SER A 299 12.20 10.11 3.52
CA SER A 299 13.16 10.98 2.83
C SER A 299 13.07 10.86 1.31
N ASP A 300 13.14 9.64 0.77
CA ASP A 300 13.03 9.35 -0.66
C ASP A 300 11.70 9.84 -1.24
N TYR A 301 10.60 9.73 -0.50
CA TYR A 301 9.32 10.25 -0.94
C TYR A 301 9.28 11.78 -0.98
N LEU A 302 9.69 12.44 0.11
CA LEU A 302 9.63 13.91 0.19
C LEU A 302 10.58 14.57 -0.80
N VAL A 303 11.81 14.05 -0.94
CA VAL A 303 12.86 14.62 -1.78
C VAL A 303 12.72 14.21 -3.24
N ARG A 304 12.38 12.93 -3.53
CA ARG A 304 12.44 12.36 -4.88
C ARG A 304 11.08 11.87 -5.41
N GLY A 305 10.03 11.88 -4.59
CA GLY A 305 8.72 11.34 -4.94
C GLY A 305 8.67 9.81 -5.02
N THR A 306 9.70 9.11 -4.51
CA THR A 306 9.75 7.64 -4.58
C THR A 306 8.91 7.02 -3.47
N ILE A 307 7.92 6.22 -3.84
CA ILE A 307 7.03 5.52 -2.91
C ILE A 307 7.55 4.09 -2.69
N ARG A 308 7.71 3.67 -1.43
CA ARG A 308 8.06 2.29 -1.04
C ARG A 308 7.16 1.86 0.11
N ASN A 309 6.85 0.56 0.16
CA ASN A 309 6.02 -0.07 1.20
C ASN A 309 4.79 0.76 1.61
N ALA A 310 4.13 1.37 0.62
CA ALA A 310 2.91 2.10 0.88
C ALA A 310 1.78 1.10 1.17
N VAL A 311 1.05 1.34 2.25
CA VAL A 311 -0.13 0.53 2.60
C VAL A 311 -1.38 0.99 1.85
N ASN A 312 -1.41 2.22 1.35
CA ASN A 312 -2.53 2.80 0.59
C ASN A 312 -2.21 3.13 -0.87
N PHE A 313 -1.10 2.62 -1.39
CA PHE A 313 -0.73 2.71 -2.80
C PHE A 313 -0.07 1.39 -3.23
N PRO A 314 -0.28 0.88 -4.47
CA PRO A 314 0.35 -0.35 -4.91
C PRO A 314 1.87 -0.26 -4.73
N SER A 315 2.44 -1.23 -4.01
CA SER A 315 3.87 -1.24 -3.71
C SER A 315 4.66 -1.63 -4.95
N VAL A 316 5.53 -0.73 -5.39
CA VAL A 316 6.42 -0.93 -6.55
C VAL A 316 7.86 -0.78 -6.07
N SER A 317 8.75 -1.70 -6.42
CA SER A 317 10.17 -1.57 -6.08
C SER A 317 10.81 -0.38 -6.80
N GLY A 318 11.91 0.16 -6.27
CA GLY A 318 12.61 1.29 -6.90
C GLY A 318 13.05 0.99 -8.34
N GLU A 319 13.50 -0.24 -8.61
CA GLU A 319 13.90 -0.68 -9.95
C GLU A 319 12.72 -0.74 -10.92
N VAL A 320 11.59 -1.31 -10.49
CA VAL A 320 10.37 -1.39 -11.29
C VAL A 320 9.79 0.02 -11.50
N MET A 321 9.89 0.90 -10.50
CA MET A 321 9.42 2.28 -10.59
C MET A 321 10.10 3.05 -11.74
N ILE A 322 11.40 2.84 -11.96
CA ILE A 322 12.13 3.45 -13.08
C ILE A 322 11.58 2.99 -14.43
N GLN A 323 11.16 1.73 -14.52
CA GLN A 323 10.61 1.14 -15.75
C GLN A 323 9.16 1.55 -15.99
N ILE A 324 8.35 1.68 -14.93
CA ILE A 324 6.93 2.01 -15.04
C ILE A 324 6.66 3.52 -15.15
N ARG A 325 7.58 4.38 -14.66
CA ARG A 325 7.41 5.84 -14.63
C ARG A 325 7.02 6.46 -15.98
N PRO A 326 7.60 6.06 -17.13
CA PRO A 326 7.12 6.54 -18.43
C PRO A 326 5.65 6.23 -18.71
N TYR A 327 5.15 5.05 -18.31
CA TYR A 327 3.73 4.69 -18.43
C TYR A 327 2.86 5.52 -17.48
N LEU A 328 3.32 5.79 -16.25
CA LEU A 328 2.60 6.67 -15.32
C LEU A 328 2.42 8.07 -15.91
N ASN A 329 3.51 8.64 -16.44
CA ASN A 329 3.47 9.97 -17.07
C ASN A 329 2.54 9.99 -18.29
N LEU A 330 2.60 8.96 -19.14
CA LEU A 330 1.72 8.84 -20.30
C LEU A 330 0.25 8.74 -19.88
N ALA A 331 -0.07 7.85 -18.94
CA ALA A 331 -1.42 7.62 -18.46
C ALA A 331 -2.00 8.87 -17.79
N GLU A 332 -1.23 9.57 -16.95
CA GLU A 332 -1.64 10.83 -16.33
C GLU A 332 -1.94 11.91 -17.37
N ARG A 333 -1.06 12.07 -18.37
CA ARG A 333 -1.25 13.06 -19.44
C ARG A 333 -2.44 12.71 -20.33
N MET A 334 -2.64 11.43 -20.63
CA MET A 334 -3.83 10.94 -21.34
C MET A 334 -5.11 11.23 -20.54
N GLY A 335 -5.10 10.92 -19.24
CA GLY A 335 -6.21 11.19 -18.34
C GLY A 335 -6.52 12.68 -18.27
N SER A 336 -5.48 13.53 -18.13
CA SER A 336 -5.63 14.99 -18.08
C SER A 336 -6.19 15.57 -19.39
N LEU A 337 -5.67 15.12 -20.54
CA LEU A 337 -6.17 15.51 -21.86
C LEU A 337 -7.64 15.13 -22.03
N LEU A 338 -8.00 13.88 -21.74
CA LEU A 338 -9.38 13.42 -21.86
C LEU A 338 -10.29 14.13 -20.85
N GLY A 339 -9.85 14.29 -19.60
CA GLY A 339 -10.62 14.93 -18.54
C GLY A 339 -10.95 16.40 -18.83
N GLN A 340 -10.00 17.16 -19.36
CA GLN A 340 -10.23 18.56 -19.77
C GLN A 340 -11.13 18.69 -21.02
N MET A 341 -11.29 17.60 -21.77
CA MET A 341 -12.16 17.53 -22.94
C MET A 341 -13.55 17.00 -22.65
N LEU A 342 -13.79 16.48 -21.44
CA LEU A 342 -15.09 15.98 -20.99
C LEU A 342 -15.79 17.03 -20.13
N THR A 343 -17.12 16.96 -20.11
CA THR A 343 -17.97 17.82 -19.27
C THR A 343 -18.35 17.17 -17.95
N CYS A 344 -18.51 15.84 -17.93
CA CYS A 344 -18.58 15.07 -16.70
C CYS A 344 -17.87 13.72 -16.85
N LEU A 345 -17.63 13.09 -15.70
CA LEU A 345 -16.92 11.83 -15.60
C LEU A 345 -17.89 10.72 -15.19
N ASP A 346 -18.05 9.75 -16.09
CA ASP A 346 -18.82 8.52 -15.88
C ASP A 346 -17.86 7.32 -15.67
N ASP A 347 -18.38 6.10 -15.81
CA ASP A 347 -17.64 4.85 -15.73
C ASP A 347 -16.41 4.87 -16.66
N VAL A 348 -15.29 4.36 -16.15
CA VAL A 348 -13.99 4.39 -16.85
C VAL A 348 -13.53 2.97 -17.13
N THR A 349 -13.11 2.69 -18.36
CA THR A 349 -12.37 1.47 -18.70
C THR A 349 -10.96 1.82 -19.13
N LEU A 350 -10.00 1.12 -18.53
CA LEU A 350 -8.60 1.17 -18.92
C LEU A 350 -8.21 -0.17 -19.54
N GLU A 351 -7.73 -0.12 -20.77
CA GLU A 351 -7.27 -1.29 -21.51
C GLU A 351 -5.76 -1.21 -21.67
N TYR A 352 -5.09 -2.29 -21.28
CA TYR A 352 -3.64 -2.43 -21.33
C TYR A 352 -3.29 -3.58 -22.25
N SER A 353 -2.42 -3.34 -23.23
CA SER A 353 -1.86 -4.41 -24.07
C SER A 353 -0.35 -4.35 -24.19
N GLY A 354 0.27 -5.52 -24.35
CA GLY A 354 1.70 -5.67 -24.60
C GLY A 354 2.58 -5.53 -23.35
N GLU A 355 3.76 -4.90 -23.48
CA GLU A 355 4.78 -4.93 -22.41
C GLU A 355 4.36 -4.28 -21.10
N VAL A 356 3.44 -3.30 -21.11
CA VAL A 356 2.93 -2.67 -19.88
C VAL A 356 2.28 -3.69 -18.94
N VAL A 357 1.72 -4.79 -19.47
CA VAL A 357 1.07 -5.87 -18.70
C VAL A 357 2.08 -6.77 -17.97
N LYS A 358 3.37 -6.69 -18.33
CA LYS A 358 4.44 -7.38 -17.57
C LYS A 358 4.67 -6.77 -16.18
N PHE A 359 4.13 -5.58 -15.94
CA PHE A 359 4.17 -4.89 -14.65
C PHE A 359 2.78 -4.86 -14.01
N ASP A 360 2.72 -4.54 -12.72
CA ASP A 360 1.46 -4.21 -12.05
C ASP A 360 0.87 -2.95 -12.69
N THR A 361 -0.32 -3.04 -13.29
CA THR A 361 -0.99 -1.94 -14.00
C THR A 361 -1.70 -0.96 -13.05
N ARG A 362 -1.93 -1.34 -11.79
CA ARG A 362 -2.69 -0.50 -10.84
C ARG A 362 -2.09 0.90 -10.64
N PRO A 363 -0.75 1.08 -10.48
CA PRO A 363 -0.14 2.41 -10.50
C PRO A 363 -0.48 3.24 -11.74
N VAL A 364 -0.52 2.61 -12.92
CA VAL A 364 -0.85 3.27 -14.19
C VAL A 364 -2.31 3.70 -14.20
N THR A 365 -3.20 2.87 -13.67
CA THR A 365 -4.61 3.22 -13.47
C THR A 365 -4.77 4.41 -12.54
N HIS A 366 -4.07 4.41 -11.41
CA HIS A 366 -4.12 5.53 -10.46
C HIS A 366 -3.61 6.83 -11.12
N ALA A 367 -2.60 6.77 -11.97
CA ALA A 367 -2.08 7.91 -12.72
C ALA A 367 -3.09 8.44 -13.74
N ALA A 368 -3.72 7.56 -14.53
CA ALA A 368 -4.80 7.93 -15.44
C ALA A 368 -5.98 8.57 -14.72
N LEU A 369 -6.45 7.96 -13.62
CA LEU A 369 -7.54 8.51 -12.81
C LEU A 369 -7.18 9.86 -12.20
N LYS A 370 -5.94 10.05 -11.73
CA LYS A 370 -5.47 11.34 -11.24
C LYS A 370 -5.65 12.43 -12.30
N GLY A 371 -5.12 12.21 -13.50
CA GLY A 371 -5.25 13.18 -14.59
C GLY A 371 -6.71 13.46 -14.96
N LEU A 372 -7.50 12.39 -15.08
CA LEU A 372 -8.91 12.46 -15.49
C LEU A 372 -9.80 13.21 -14.48
N ILE A 373 -9.59 12.95 -13.19
CA ILE A 373 -10.40 13.52 -12.10
C ILE A 373 -9.95 14.95 -11.76
N GLN A 374 -8.64 15.24 -11.76
CA GLN A 374 -8.13 16.57 -11.40
C GLN A 374 -8.72 17.69 -12.27
N ALA A 375 -9.03 17.40 -13.54
CA ALA A 375 -9.63 18.36 -14.46
C ALA A 375 -11.02 18.85 -14.03
N HIS A 376 -11.71 18.12 -13.15
CA HIS A 376 -13.08 18.39 -12.74
C HIS A 376 -13.19 18.93 -11.31
N LEU A 377 -12.06 19.17 -10.62
CA LEU A 377 -12.03 19.50 -9.21
C LEU A 377 -11.02 20.59 -8.88
N ASP A 378 -11.43 21.46 -7.94
CA ASP A 378 -10.57 22.49 -7.36
C ASP A 378 -9.70 21.95 -6.20
N ILE A 379 -9.93 20.69 -5.78
CA ILE A 379 -9.12 20.02 -4.76
C ILE A 379 -7.96 19.23 -5.41
N PRO A 380 -6.78 19.17 -4.77
CA PRO A 380 -5.67 18.36 -5.27
C PRO A 380 -5.98 16.85 -5.27
N ILE A 381 -5.77 16.22 -6.43
CA ILE A 381 -5.83 14.78 -6.62
C ILE A 381 -4.42 14.24 -6.89
N ASN A 382 -4.11 13.08 -6.32
CA ASN A 382 -2.86 12.38 -6.51
C ASN A 382 -3.09 10.88 -6.69
N TYR A 383 -1.99 10.13 -6.83
CA TYR A 383 -2.07 8.68 -7.07
C TYR A 383 -2.67 7.87 -5.91
N VAL A 384 -2.78 8.44 -4.70
CA VAL A 384 -3.36 7.77 -3.53
C VAL A 384 -4.86 7.97 -3.47
N ASN A 385 -5.33 9.21 -3.60
CA ASN A 385 -6.75 9.52 -3.41
C ASN A 385 -7.60 9.34 -4.68
N ALA A 386 -7.01 9.31 -5.89
CA ALA A 386 -7.77 9.22 -7.14
C ALA A 386 -8.76 8.02 -7.19
N PRO A 387 -8.38 6.77 -6.85
CA PRO A 387 -9.32 5.64 -6.88
C PRO A 387 -10.35 5.67 -5.75
N ALA A 388 -9.98 6.21 -4.58
CA ALA A 388 -10.92 6.40 -3.48
C ALA A 388 -12.00 7.40 -3.87
N TYR A 389 -11.60 8.49 -4.52
CA TYR A 389 -12.50 9.52 -5.01
C TYR A 389 -13.45 8.99 -6.09
N ALA A 390 -12.93 8.24 -7.08
CA ALA A 390 -13.74 7.60 -8.10
C ALA A 390 -14.86 6.73 -7.47
N ARG A 391 -14.50 5.89 -6.50
CA ARG A 391 -15.47 5.05 -5.77
C ARG A 391 -16.49 5.88 -4.99
N GLN A 392 -16.08 6.96 -4.31
CA GLN A 392 -17.00 7.83 -3.57
C GLN A 392 -18.03 8.51 -4.48
N ARG A 393 -17.64 8.84 -5.71
CA ARG A 393 -18.53 9.39 -6.75
C ARG A 393 -19.36 8.34 -7.48
N GLY A 394 -19.21 7.06 -7.13
CA GLY A 394 -19.92 5.96 -7.78
C GLY A 394 -19.38 5.60 -9.17
N ILE A 395 -18.21 6.11 -9.56
CA ILE A 395 -17.59 5.83 -10.86
C ILE A 395 -17.01 4.42 -10.84
N LYS A 396 -17.52 3.55 -11.70
CA LYS A 396 -16.96 2.21 -11.87
C LYS A 396 -15.69 2.28 -12.70
N VAL A 397 -14.60 1.73 -12.17
CA VAL A 397 -13.33 1.60 -12.89
C VAL A 397 -13.14 0.14 -13.27
N ILE A 398 -12.94 -0.12 -14.56
CA ILE A 398 -12.72 -1.45 -15.12
C ILE A 398 -11.32 -1.49 -15.74
N GLU A 399 -10.52 -2.48 -15.35
CA GLU A 399 -9.22 -2.76 -15.97
C GLU A 399 -9.32 -4.00 -16.85
N THR A 400 -8.80 -3.91 -18.08
CA THR A 400 -8.69 -5.04 -19.02
C THR A 400 -7.22 -5.16 -19.44
N THR A 401 -6.65 -6.35 -19.34
CA THR A 401 -5.24 -6.61 -19.70
C THR A 401 -5.14 -7.72 -20.74
N THR A 402 -4.26 -7.56 -21.72
CA THR A 402 -3.90 -8.62 -22.69
C THR A 402 -2.40 -8.60 -23.01
N GLU A 403 -1.77 -9.76 -23.10
CA GLU A 403 -0.37 -9.87 -23.52
C GLU A 403 -0.21 -9.73 -25.05
N GLU A 404 -1.30 -9.89 -25.81
CA GLU A 404 -1.26 -9.81 -27.27
C GLU A 404 -0.94 -8.39 -27.75
N THR A 405 0.11 -8.29 -28.56
CA THR A 405 0.49 -7.04 -29.25
C THR A 405 -0.12 -7.02 -30.64
N GLN A 406 -0.87 -5.98 -30.97
CA GLN A 406 -1.37 -5.74 -32.34
C GLN A 406 -0.51 -4.70 -33.06
N GLU A 407 -0.81 -3.42 -32.85
CA GLU A 407 -0.20 -2.30 -33.59
C GLU A 407 1.05 -1.72 -32.91
N PHE A 408 1.16 -1.88 -31.58
CA PHE A 408 2.25 -1.33 -30.77
C PHE A 408 2.75 -2.37 -29.77
N THR A 409 4.03 -2.25 -29.36
CA THR A 409 4.63 -3.10 -28.33
C THR A 409 3.98 -2.91 -26.97
N SER A 410 3.42 -1.74 -26.70
CA SER A 410 2.54 -1.47 -25.56
C SER A 410 1.49 -0.45 -25.95
N LEU A 411 0.24 -0.65 -25.52
CA LEU A 411 -0.82 0.32 -25.72
C LEU A 411 -1.61 0.48 -24.41
N ILE A 412 -1.87 1.73 -24.05
CA ILE A 412 -2.81 2.09 -22.98
C ILE A 412 -4.00 2.75 -23.68
N THR A 413 -5.22 2.35 -23.36
CA THR A 413 -6.45 3.00 -23.83
C THR A 413 -7.29 3.38 -22.62
N ILE A 414 -7.76 4.64 -22.57
CA ILE A 414 -8.72 5.12 -21.57
C ILE A 414 -10.03 5.40 -22.31
N LYS A 415 -11.11 4.78 -21.83
CA LYS A 415 -12.48 4.97 -22.31
C LYS A 415 -13.35 5.48 -21.18
N VAL A 416 -14.15 6.50 -21.44
CA VAL A 416 -15.18 7.00 -20.50
C VAL A 416 -16.55 6.70 -21.11
N HIS A 417 -17.38 5.96 -20.38
CA HIS A 417 -18.67 5.45 -20.84
C HIS A 417 -19.79 6.40 -20.43
N GLY A 418 -20.33 7.17 -21.37
CA GLY A 418 -21.44 8.09 -21.11
C GLY A 418 -22.18 8.50 -22.39
N GLN A 419 -23.20 9.34 -22.26
CA GLN A 419 -23.84 9.99 -23.42
C GLN A 419 -23.18 11.35 -23.68
N HIS A 420 -21.93 11.34 -24.16
CA HIS A 420 -21.18 12.56 -24.50
C HIS A 420 -21.14 12.73 -26.02
N GLU A 421 -21.42 13.93 -26.52
CA GLU A 421 -21.13 14.32 -27.92
C GLU A 421 -19.62 14.49 -28.19
N GLU A 422 -18.83 14.47 -27.11
CA GLU A 422 -17.39 14.72 -27.09
C GLU A 422 -16.55 13.44 -27.24
N VAL A 423 -15.24 13.60 -27.26
CA VAL A 423 -14.29 12.48 -27.36
C VAL A 423 -14.33 11.67 -26.08
N GLN A 424 -14.61 10.37 -26.21
CA GLN A 424 -14.73 9.45 -25.07
C GLN A 424 -13.58 8.44 -24.96
N GLU A 425 -12.69 8.40 -25.94
CA GLU A 425 -11.60 7.44 -26.01
C GLU A 425 -10.28 8.15 -26.32
N ILE A 426 -9.23 7.76 -25.61
CA ILE A 426 -7.85 8.09 -25.97
C ILE A 426 -6.96 6.87 -25.84
N ALA A 427 -6.06 6.66 -26.79
CA ALA A 427 -5.03 5.64 -26.71
C ALA A 427 -3.64 6.24 -26.89
N GLY A 428 -2.69 5.70 -26.13
CA GLY A 428 -1.31 6.15 -26.12
C GLY A 428 -0.32 5.01 -25.95
N THR A 429 0.90 5.27 -26.38
CA THR A 429 2.02 4.33 -26.34
C THR A 429 3.32 5.05 -26.02
N LEU A 430 4.38 4.29 -25.73
CA LEU A 430 5.74 4.79 -25.61
C LEU A 430 6.52 4.47 -26.87
N PHE A 431 6.99 5.50 -27.57
CA PHE A 431 7.95 5.31 -28.65
C PHE A 431 9.35 5.12 -28.05
N GLY A 432 10.02 4.05 -28.46
CA GLY A 432 11.23 3.58 -27.79
C GLY A 432 10.91 3.15 -26.35
N LYS A 433 11.66 3.64 -25.37
CA LYS A 433 11.46 3.27 -23.95
C LYS A 433 10.82 4.35 -23.10
N ARG A 434 10.71 5.60 -23.58
CA ARG A 434 10.41 6.76 -22.71
C ARG A 434 9.55 7.85 -23.33
N ASN A 435 9.37 7.88 -24.65
CA ASN A 435 8.75 9.03 -25.30
C ASN A 435 7.24 8.82 -25.43
N PRO A 436 6.40 9.55 -24.68
CA PRO A 436 4.95 9.38 -24.74
C PRO A 436 4.40 9.86 -26.10
N ARG A 437 3.44 9.10 -26.63
CA ARG A 437 2.69 9.41 -27.83
C ARG A 437 1.21 9.11 -27.64
N ILE A 438 0.36 10.04 -28.04
CA ILE A 438 -1.06 9.80 -28.27
C ILE A 438 -1.21 9.29 -29.68
N VAL A 439 -1.76 8.09 -29.82
CA VAL A 439 -1.90 7.40 -31.10
C VAL A 439 -3.35 7.34 -31.60
N ARG A 440 -4.32 7.56 -30.71
CA ARG A 440 -5.74 7.59 -31.06
C ARG A 440 -6.53 8.51 -30.15
N VAL A 441 -7.45 9.28 -30.70
CA VAL A 441 -8.37 10.15 -29.96
C VAL A 441 -9.74 10.07 -30.63
N GLY A 442 -10.76 9.57 -29.93
CA GLY A 442 -12.13 9.47 -30.43
C GLY A 442 -12.25 8.64 -31.72
N GLY A 443 -11.50 7.54 -31.82
CA GLY A 443 -11.42 6.69 -33.01
C GLY A 443 -10.48 7.18 -34.11
N ILE A 444 -10.05 8.45 -34.09
CA ILE A 444 -9.16 9.02 -35.10
C ILE A 444 -7.70 8.72 -34.73
N ILE A 445 -6.95 8.13 -35.67
CA ILE A 445 -5.53 7.82 -35.54
C ILE A 445 -4.68 9.07 -35.81
N LEU A 446 -3.69 9.33 -34.96
CA LEU A 446 -2.72 10.41 -35.08
C LEU A 446 -1.41 10.05 -34.36
N ASP A 447 -0.41 10.92 -34.40
CA ASP A 447 0.84 10.76 -33.64
C ASP A 447 1.18 12.09 -32.97
N ALA A 448 0.64 12.30 -31.77
CA ALA A 448 0.76 13.55 -31.04
C ALA A 448 1.56 13.42 -29.74
N VAL A 449 2.28 14.48 -29.37
CA VAL A 449 3.03 14.55 -28.12
C VAL A 449 2.15 15.21 -27.06
N PRO A 450 1.82 14.50 -25.96
CA PRO A 450 0.98 15.06 -24.91
C PRO A 450 1.83 15.91 -23.96
N GLU A 451 2.20 17.12 -24.36
CA GLU A 451 2.96 18.05 -23.52
C GLU A 451 2.62 19.51 -23.79
N GLY A 452 2.77 20.34 -22.75
CA GLY A 452 2.65 21.79 -22.83
C GLY A 452 1.21 22.24 -23.04
N SER A 453 1.05 23.38 -23.72
CA SER A 453 -0.26 23.91 -24.10
C SER A 453 -0.68 23.31 -25.43
N VAL A 454 -1.80 22.60 -25.45
CA VAL A 454 -2.30 21.92 -26.66
C VAL A 454 -3.69 22.44 -27.00
N ILE A 455 -3.89 22.86 -28.24
CA ILE A 455 -5.21 23.19 -28.79
C ILE A 455 -5.70 21.97 -29.58
N VAL A 456 -6.77 21.35 -29.08
CA VAL A 456 -7.46 20.23 -29.72
C VAL A 456 -8.64 20.78 -30.52
N ILE A 457 -8.66 20.47 -31.81
CA ILE A 457 -9.63 21.00 -32.77
C ILE A 457 -10.28 19.85 -33.50
N ARG A 458 -11.61 19.80 -33.51
CA ARG A 458 -12.38 18.91 -34.40
C ARG A 458 -12.95 19.73 -35.54
N ASN A 459 -12.91 19.20 -36.75
CA ASN A 459 -13.42 19.89 -37.93
C ASN A 459 -13.96 18.92 -38.98
N HIS A 460 -14.79 19.43 -39.90
CA HIS A 460 -15.07 18.74 -41.14
C HIS A 460 -13.85 18.82 -42.05
N ASP A 461 -13.52 17.70 -42.69
CA ASP A 461 -12.33 17.55 -43.50
C ASP A 461 -12.54 18.19 -44.89
N LYS A 462 -12.29 19.50 -44.95
CA LYS A 462 -12.51 20.36 -46.12
C LYS A 462 -11.27 21.21 -46.44
N PRO A 463 -11.05 21.57 -47.72
CA PRO A 463 -9.96 22.46 -48.11
C PRO A 463 -9.98 23.79 -47.34
N GLY A 464 -8.80 24.32 -47.02
CA GLY A 464 -8.62 25.62 -46.37
C GLY A 464 -8.59 25.61 -44.84
N VAL A 465 -9.06 24.55 -44.17
CA VAL A 465 -9.11 24.50 -42.70
C VAL A 465 -7.73 24.69 -42.06
N ILE A 466 -6.73 23.90 -42.46
CA ILE A 466 -5.37 23.98 -41.90
C ILE A 466 -4.76 25.37 -42.12
N GLY A 467 -4.95 25.93 -43.33
CA GLY A 467 -4.47 27.28 -43.66
C GLY A 467 -5.10 28.35 -42.77
N ASN A 468 -6.40 28.27 -42.54
CA ASN A 468 -7.13 29.21 -41.69
C ASN A 468 -6.68 29.11 -40.22
N LEU A 469 -6.46 27.89 -39.71
CA LEU A 469 -5.95 27.67 -38.36
C LEU A 469 -4.57 28.31 -38.17
N GLY A 470 -3.64 27.99 -39.08
CA GLY A 470 -2.28 28.55 -39.04
C GLY A 470 -2.25 30.07 -39.19
N ALA A 471 -3.05 30.62 -40.11
CA ALA A 471 -3.15 32.06 -40.31
C ALA A 471 -3.72 32.78 -39.09
N THR A 472 -4.74 32.20 -38.43
CA THR A 472 -5.34 32.79 -37.23
C THR A 472 -4.36 32.80 -36.06
N LEU A 473 -3.68 31.68 -35.80
CA LEU A 473 -2.67 31.61 -34.75
C LEU A 473 -1.50 32.56 -35.02
N GLY A 474 -0.99 32.59 -36.26
CA GLY A 474 0.09 33.48 -36.68
C GLY A 474 -0.27 34.97 -36.61
N LYS A 475 -1.51 35.33 -36.95
CA LYS A 475 -2.04 36.70 -36.80
C LYS A 475 -1.97 37.20 -35.35
N HIS A 476 -2.16 36.30 -34.39
CA HIS A 476 -2.08 36.60 -32.96
C HIS A 476 -0.69 36.35 -32.36
N GLY A 477 0.32 36.09 -33.20
CA GLY A 477 1.70 35.87 -32.75
C GLY A 477 1.90 34.57 -31.98
N ILE A 478 1.00 33.60 -32.11
CA ILE A 478 1.10 32.31 -31.43
C ILE A 478 1.90 31.34 -32.30
N ASN A 479 3.08 30.95 -31.83
CA ASN A 479 3.91 29.99 -32.52
C ASN A 479 3.39 28.55 -32.36
N ILE A 480 3.49 27.77 -33.43
CA ILE A 480 3.10 26.35 -33.47
C ILE A 480 4.36 25.51 -33.38
N GLY A 481 4.54 24.81 -32.25
CA GLY A 481 5.64 23.87 -32.07
C GLY A 481 5.40 22.55 -32.78
N GLN A 482 4.17 22.02 -32.71
CA GLN A 482 3.77 20.82 -33.43
C GLN A 482 2.33 20.92 -33.93
N PHE A 483 2.08 20.34 -35.10
CA PHE A 483 0.74 20.26 -35.69
C PHE A 483 0.50 18.82 -36.15
N LYS A 484 -0.42 18.12 -35.48
CA LYS A 484 -0.71 16.72 -35.77
C LYS A 484 -2.18 16.58 -36.16
N LEU A 485 -2.42 15.91 -37.28
CA LEU A 485 -3.75 15.78 -37.88
C LEU A 485 -4.06 14.31 -38.14
N GLY A 486 -5.21 13.86 -37.65
CA GLY A 486 -5.83 12.60 -38.03
C GLY A 486 -7.14 12.83 -38.76
N ARG A 487 -7.54 11.90 -39.64
CA ARG A 487 -8.75 12.01 -40.48
C ARG A 487 -9.50 10.68 -40.47
N GLN A 488 -10.83 10.73 -40.33
CA GLN A 488 -11.70 9.56 -40.43
C GLN A 488 -13.12 9.97 -40.82
N GLY A 489 -13.73 9.28 -41.79
CA GLY A 489 -15.15 9.45 -42.11
C GLY A 489 -15.59 10.87 -42.49
N GLY A 490 -14.70 11.68 -43.09
CA GLY A 490 -14.99 13.08 -43.46
C GLY A 490 -14.90 14.08 -42.29
N GLN A 491 -14.48 13.64 -41.11
CA GLN A 491 -14.04 14.48 -40.01
C GLN A 491 -12.53 14.42 -39.84
N ALA A 492 -11.97 15.44 -39.20
CA ALA A 492 -10.57 15.47 -38.80
C ALA A 492 -10.45 15.96 -37.34
N LEU A 493 -9.38 15.50 -36.70
CA LEU A 493 -8.96 15.95 -35.38
C LEU A 493 -7.52 16.44 -35.47
N CYS A 494 -7.30 17.65 -34.97
CA CYS A 494 -5.99 18.27 -34.90
C CYS A 494 -5.58 18.48 -33.44
N MET A 495 -4.33 18.16 -33.13
CA MET A 495 -3.67 18.55 -31.90
C MET A 495 -2.52 19.50 -32.25
N VAL A 496 -2.61 20.73 -31.75
CA VAL A 496 -1.63 21.79 -32.01
C VAL A 496 -0.93 22.15 -30.70
N ASN A 497 0.33 21.78 -30.57
CA ASN A 497 1.16 22.22 -29.45
C ASN A 497 1.63 23.65 -29.74
N VAL A 498 1.33 24.58 -28.85
CA VAL A 498 1.69 26.00 -28.95
C VAL A 498 2.65 26.38 -27.84
N ASP A 499 3.56 27.31 -28.13
CA ASP A 499 4.62 27.70 -27.18
C ASP A 499 4.07 28.49 -25.98
N SER A 500 2.93 29.15 -26.16
CA SER A 500 2.22 29.90 -25.13
C SER A 500 0.71 29.62 -25.21
N PRO A 501 0.00 29.55 -24.07
CA PRO A 501 -1.46 29.41 -24.06
C PRO A 501 -2.14 30.47 -24.92
N ALA A 502 -3.06 30.07 -25.79
CA ALA A 502 -3.82 31.01 -26.60
C ALA A 502 -4.83 31.75 -25.71
N PRO A 503 -4.91 33.09 -25.83
CA PRO A 503 -5.91 33.88 -25.14
C PRO A 503 -7.35 33.48 -25.52
N PRO A 504 -8.35 33.70 -24.64
CA PRO A 504 -9.75 33.36 -24.90
C PRO A 504 -10.30 33.92 -26.23
N GLU A 505 -9.91 35.15 -26.59
CA GLU A 505 -10.31 35.81 -27.84
C GLU A 505 -9.82 35.07 -29.09
N VAL A 506 -8.65 34.44 -29.02
CA VAL A 506 -8.09 33.65 -30.13
C VAL A 506 -8.85 32.34 -30.26
N LEU A 507 -9.17 31.69 -29.12
CA LEU A 507 -9.98 30.48 -29.12
C LEU A 507 -11.38 30.73 -29.69
N GLU A 508 -11.99 31.88 -29.40
CA GLU A 508 -13.26 32.31 -29.98
C GLU A 508 -13.17 32.58 -31.49
N GLU A 509 -12.08 33.20 -31.97
CA GLU A 509 -11.86 33.39 -33.40
C GLU A 509 -11.72 32.03 -34.12
N LEU A 510 -10.97 31.09 -33.53
CA LEU A 510 -10.82 29.74 -34.05
C LEU A 510 -12.15 28.98 -34.11
N ARG A 511 -13.01 29.10 -33.09
CA ARG A 511 -14.35 28.48 -33.07
C ARG A 511 -15.26 28.97 -34.20
N LYS A 512 -15.08 30.21 -34.66
CA LYS A 512 -15.90 30.84 -35.70
C LYS A 512 -15.41 30.53 -37.12
N LEU A 513 -14.25 29.89 -37.28
CA LEU A 513 -13.74 29.52 -38.59
C LEU A 513 -14.67 28.51 -39.28
N PRO A 514 -14.79 28.57 -40.61
CA PRO A 514 -15.65 27.65 -41.35
C PRO A 514 -15.16 26.20 -41.18
N ASN A 515 -16.12 25.28 -41.04
CA ASN A 515 -15.92 23.84 -40.87
C ASN A 515 -15.36 23.39 -39.51
N ILE A 516 -15.15 24.28 -38.55
CA ILE A 516 -14.76 23.91 -37.18
C ILE A 516 -15.97 23.40 -36.40
N ILE A 517 -15.80 22.25 -35.75
CA ILE A 517 -16.81 21.60 -34.90
C ILE A 517 -16.57 21.97 -33.44
N SER A 518 -15.32 21.88 -32.97
CA SER A 518 -14.97 22.27 -31.60
C SER A 518 -13.50 22.70 -31.47
N VAL A 519 -13.23 23.54 -30.47
CA VAL A 519 -11.89 24.01 -30.09
C VAL A 519 -11.77 23.97 -28.56
N ARG A 520 -10.82 23.18 -28.07
CA ARG A 520 -10.47 23.07 -26.64
C ARG A 520 -8.99 23.33 -26.47
N GLN A 521 -8.64 24.21 -25.55
CA GLN A 521 -7.25 24.36 -25.10
C GLN A 521 -7.08 23.56 -23.82
N VAL A 522 -6.06 22.72 -23.78
CA VAL A 522 -5.71 21.90 -22.62
C VAL A 522 -4.27 22.17 -22.20
N LYS A 523 -4.01 21.98 -20.91
CA LYS A 523 -2.67 22.10 -20.34
C LYS A 523 -2.17 20.75 -19.85
N LEU A 524 -1.01 20.32 -20.34
CA LEU A 524 -0.40 19.02 -20.06
C LEU A 524 1.01 19.24 -19.50
N ASP A 525 1.09 19.50 -18.19
CA ASP A 525 2.36 19.68 -17.46
C ASP A 525 2.98 18.33 -17.06
#